data_AF-A0A929ZKD3-F1
#
_entry.id   AF-A0A929ZKD3-F1
#
_cell.length_a   1.000
_cell.length_b   1.000
_cell.length_c   1.000
_cell.angle_alpha   90.00
_cell.angle_beta   90.00
_cell.angle_gamma   90.00
#
_symmetry.space_group_name_H-M   'P 1'
#
loop_
_entity.id
_entity.type
_entity.pdbx_description
1 polymer ?
#
loop_
_entity_poly.entity_id
_entity_poly.type
_entity_poly.pdbx_seq_one_letter_code
_entity_poly.pdbx_strand_id
1 'polypeptide(L)'
;IEHKWFTFGKDEEGNDLPKTVISREYSSEWKQGDDPYYPVNDEKNTALYEQYKELASHETNILFGGRLGEYKYYDMDKVIASALEKSKEI
;
A
#
# COMPACT_ATOMS: atom_id res chain seq x y z
N ILE A 1 -2.86 3.80 -14.86
CA ILE A 1 -2.44 5.19 -15.18
C ILE A 1 -2.62 5.99 -13.91
N GLU A 2 -1.53 6.52 -13.35
CA GLU A 2 -1.57 7.43 -12.22
C GLU A 2 -2.32 8.70 -12.66
N HIS A 3 -3.47 9.00 -12.05
CA HIS A 3 -4.24 10.20 -12.35
C HIS A 3 -3.59 11.40 -11.67
N LYS A 4 -2.43 11.84 -12.18
CA LYS A 4 -1.94 13.18 -11.86
C LYS A 4 -2.68 14.16 -12.77
N TRP A 5 -3.29 15.19 -12.20
CA TRP A 5 -3.85 16.28 -12.98
C TRP A 5 -2.71 17.08 -13.59
N PHE A 6 -2.53 17.00 -14.92
CA PHE A 6 -1.38 17.59 -15.61
C PHE A 6 -1.58 19.06 -16.01
N THR A 7 -2.79 19.60 -15.86
CA THR A 7 -3.09 21.00 -16.24
C THR A 7 -2.77 21.94 -15.08
N PHE A 8 -1.61 22.59 -15.13
CA PHE A 8 -1.15 23.47 -14.06
C PHE A 8 -2.09 24.67 -13.89
N GLY A 9 -2.61 24.85 -12.67
CA GLY A 9 -3.39 26.04 -12.30
C GLY A 9 -4.79 26.12 -12.89
N LYS A 10 -5.35 25.05 -13.46
CA LYS A 10 -6.73 24.99 -13.96
C LYS A 10 -7.57 23.92 -13.27
N ASP A 11 -8.85 24.20 -13.02
CA ASP A 11 -9.84 23.21 -12.55
C ASP A 11 -10.35 22.30 -13.69
N GLU A 12 -11.27 21.38 -13.38
CA GLU A 12 -11.87 20.44 -14.34
C GLU A 12 -12.63 21.12 -15.50
N GLU A 13 -13.04 22.37 -15.30
CA GLU A 13 -13.78 23.19 -16.26
C GLU A 13 -12.87 24.16 -17.04
N GLY A 14 -11.58 24.23 -16.70
CA GLY A 14 -10.59 25.09 -17.34
C GLY A 14 -10.45 26.49 -16.75
N ASN A 15 -11.04 26.77 -15.59
CA ASN A 15 -10.92 28.05 -14.89
C ASN A 15 -9.62 28.12 -14.07
N ASP A 16 -9.08 29.34 -13.88
CA ASP A 16 -7.87 29.53 -13.06
C ASP A 16 -8.10 29.18 -11.58
N LEU A 17 -7.25 28.31 -11.04
CA LEU A 17 -7.23 28.00 -9.62
C LEU A 17 -6.52 29.12 -8.84
N PRO A 18 -7.13 29.67 -7.78
CA PRO A 18 -6.54 30.77 -7.02
C PRO A 18 -5.33 30.36 -6.17
N LYS A 19 -5.13 29.05 -5.97
CA LYS A 19 -4.02 28.48 -5.19
C LYS A 19 -3.73 27.05 -5.62
N THR A 20 -2.52 26.59 -5.36
CA THR A 20 -2.10 25.19 -5.57
C THR A 20 -1.35 24.67 -4.34
N VAL A 21 -1.30 23.34 -4.20
CA VAL A 21 -0.57 22.66 -3.13
C VAL A 21 0.51 21.81 -3.78
N ILE A 22 1.74 21.93 -3.27
CA ILE A 22 2.88 21.14 -3.71
C ILE A 22 3.29 20.23 -2.55
N SER A 23 3.31 18.92 -2.79
CA SER A 23 3.92 17.95 -1.87
C SER A 23 5.36 17.66 -2.31
N ARG A 24 6.24 17.43 -1.34
CA ARG A 24 7.61 16.93 -1.57
C ARG A 24 7.78 15.68 -0.75
N GLU A 25 8.21 14.61 -1.41
CA GLU A 25 8.43 13.32 -0.76
C GLU A 25 9.92 13.09 -0.54
N TYR A 26 10.25 12.60 0.64
CA TYR A 26 11.61 12.30 1.05
C TYR A 26 11.66 10.85 1.52
N SER A 27 12.59 10.08 0.99
CA SER A 27 12.82 8.71 1.45
C SER A 27 13.40 8.72 2.87
N SER A 28 12.99 7.76 3.69
CA SER A 28 13.51 7.56 5.04
C SER A 28 13.52 6.08 5.38
N GLU A 29 14.47 5.65 6.20
CA GLU A 29 14.44 4.33 6.79
C GLU A 29 13.32 4.28 7.85
N TRP A 30 12.54 3.20 7.83
CA TRP A 30 11.48 3.01 8.81
C TRP A 30 12.07 2.81 10.21
N LYS A 31 11.42 3.41 11.21
CA LYS A 31 11.68 3.21 12.63
C LYS A 31 10.36 3.03 13.38
N GLN A 32 10.46 2.44 14.57
CA GLN A 32 9.29 2.30 15.43
C GLN A 32 8.65 3.66 15.71
N GLY A 33 7.35 3.76 15.43
CA GLY A 33 6.58 5.01 15.51
C GLY A 33 6.28 5.65 14.15
N ASP A 34 6.96 5.23 13.08
CA ASP A 34 6.66 5.67 11.71
C ASP A 34 5.60 4.78 11.04
N ASP A 35 4.84 5.37 10.12
CA ASP A 35 3.90 4.63 9.28
C ASP A 35 4.65 3.75 8.27
N PRO A 36 4.36 2.45 8.17
CA PRO A 36 5.01 1.55 7.22
C PRO A 36 4.45 1.72 5.81
N TYR A 37 5.23 2.36 4.92
CA TYR A 37 4.84 2.58 3.53
C TYR A 37 5.24 1.44 2.59
N TYR A 38 6.46 0.91 2.69
CA TYR A 38 7.00 -0.03 1.72
C TYR A 38 7.67 -1.22 2.41
N PRO A 39 7.40 -2.47 1.97
CA PRO A 39 8.15 -3.62 2.44
C PRO A 39 9.57 -3.60 1.89
N VAL A 40 10.53 -4.04 2.70
CA VAL A 40 11.93 -4.21 2.29
C VAL A 40 12.13 -5.70 1.98
N ASN A 41 12.16 -6.02 0.69
CA ASN A 41 12.24 -7.39 0.19
C ASN A 41 13.68 -7.89 0.15
N ASP A 42 14.25 -8.16 1.32
CA ASP A 42 15.54 -8.84 1.47
C ASP A 42 15.34 -10.24 2.09
N GLU A 43 16.39 -11.06 2.09
CA GLU A 43 16.35 -12.44 2.60
C GLU A 43 15.97 -12.49 4.09
N LYS A 44 16.47 -11.55 4.89
CA LYS A 44 16.21 -11.49 6.34
C LYS A 44 14.74 -11.23 6.60
N ASN A 45 14.15 -10.23 5.95
CA ASN A 45 12.76 -9.85 6.14
C ASN A 45 11.81 -10.87 5.54
N THR A 46 12.19 -11.50 4.41
CA THR A 46 11.42 -12.59 3.82
C THR A 46 11.37 -13.80 4.77
N ALA A 47 12.51 -14.20 5.35
CA ALA A 47 12.56 -15.28 6.32
C ALA A 47 11.76 -14.98 7.60
N LEU A 48 11.73 -13.71 8.04
CA LEU A 48 10.90 -13.28 9.16
C LEU A 48 9.41 -13.31 8.81
N TYR A 49 9.04 -12.85 7.60
CA TYR A 49 7.67 -12.88 7.13
C TYR A 49 7.13 -14.31 7.03
N GLU A 50 7.89 -15.27 6.50
CA GLU A 50 7.43 -16.66 6.42
C GLU A 50 7.14 -17.27 7.80
N GLN A 51 7.89 -16.88 8.85
CA GLN A 51 7.56 -17.28 10.22
C GLN A 51 6.22 -16.69 10.70
N TYR A 52 5.95 -15.41 10.42
CA TYR A 52 4.65 -14.81 10.75
C TYR A 52 3.51 -15.39 9.94
N LYS A 53 3.76 -15.76 8.68
CA LYS A 53 2.78 -16.38 7.81
C LYS A 53 2.42 -17.79 8.28
N GLU A 54 3.37 -18.55 8.79
CA GLU A 54 3.10 -19.83 9.46
C GLU A 54 2.20 -19.63 10.68
N LEU A 55 2.51 -18.67 11.55
CA LEU A 55 1.66 -18.34 12.70
C LEU A 55 0.25 -17.92 12.26
N ALA A 56 0.16 -17.06 11.24
CA ALA A 56 -1.12 -16.62 10.68
C ALA A 56 -1.95 -17.77 10.12
N SER A 57 -1.32 -18.84 9.62
CA SER A 57 -2.03 -20.02 9.10
C SER A 57 -2.76 -20.82 10.19
N HIS A 58 -2.38 -20.66 11.45
CA HIS A 58 -3.03 -21.31 12.58
C HIS A 58 -4.24 -20.51 13.12
N GLU A 59 -4.43 -19.27 12.68
CA GLU A 59 -5.57 -18.45 13.08
C GLU A 59 -6.82 -18.84 12.28
N THR A 60 -7.85 -19.31 12.99
CA THR A 60 -9.04 -19.93 12.34
C THR A 60 -10.16 -18.95 11.98
N ASN A 61 -10.14 -17.74 12.55
CA ASN A 61 -11.19 -16.74 12.38
C ASN A 61 -10.64 -15.38 11.92
N ILE A 62 -9.42 -15.37 11.38
CA ILE A 62 -8.73 -14.15 10.94
C ILE A 62 -8.22 -14.37 9.52
N LEU A 63 -8.60 -13.48 8.60
CA LEU A 63 -8.07 -13.46 7.25
C LEU A 63 -7.06 -12.31 7.10
N PHE A 64 -5.79 -12.65 6.92
CA PHE A 64 -4.73 -11.68 6.67
C PHE A 64 -4.70 -11.32 5.17
N GLY A 65 -4.63 -10.04 4.85
CA GLY A 65 -4.66 -9.55 3.48
C GLY A 65 -4.07 -8.16 3.29
N GLY A 66 -3.80 -7.82 2.02
CA GLY A 66 -3.34 -6.50 1.63
C GLY A 66 -1.84 -6.27 1.86
N ARG A 67 -1.38 -5.05 1.57
CA ARG A 67 0.04 -4.69 1.52
C ARG A 67 0.80 -5.05 2.82
N LEU A 68 0.20 -4.69 3.96
CA LEU A 68 0.82 -4.88 5.27
C LEU A 68 0.58 -6.30 5.81
N GLY A 69 -0.62 -6.85 5.65
CA GLY A 69 -0.96 -8.18 6.15
C GLY A 69 -0.26 -9.31 5.40
N GLU A 70 0.12 -9.09 4.14
CA GLU A 70 0.84 -10.08 3.31
C GLU A 70 2.31 -9.72 3.08
N TYR A 71 2.81 -8.62 3.66
CA TYR A 71 4.18 -8.11 3.45
C TYR A 71 4.57 -8.05 1.95
N LYS A 72 3.70 -7.50 1.12
CA LYS A 72 3.88 -7.43 -0.35
C LYS A 72 3.78 -6.00 -0.83
N TYR A 73 4.54 -5.67 -1.87
CA TYR A 73 4.33 -4.43 -2.61
C TYR A 73 3.12 -4.59 -3.53
N TYR A 74 2.04 -3.86 -3.26
CA TYR A 74 0.84 -3.86 -4.08
C TYR A 74 0.52 -2.46 -4.60
N ASP A 75 0.25 -2.38 -5.90
CA ASP A 75 -0.52 -1.30 -6.49
C ASP A 75 -2.02 -1.44 -6.14
N MET A 76 -2.78 -0.35 -6.29
CA MET A 76 -4.19 -0.29 -5.89
C MET A 76 -5.07 -1.36 -6.56
N ASP A 77 -4.86 -1.63 -7.85
CA ASP A 77 -5.64 -2.66 -8.58
C ASP A 77 -5.35 -4.06 -8.03
N LYS A 78 -4.09 -4.35 -7.66
CA LYS A 78 -3.68 -5.65 -7.14
C LYS A 78 -4.25 -5.92 -5.76
N VAL A 79 -4.27 -4.91 -4.88
CA VAL A 79 -4.87 -5.07 -3.55
C VAL A 79 -6.39 -5.22 -3.64
N ILE A 80 -7.06 -4.51 -4.56
CA ILE A 80 -8.51 -4.68 -4.80
C ILE A 80 -8.79 -6.10 -5.30
N ALA A 81 -8.03 -6.58 -6.29
CA ALA A 81 -8.19 -7.93 -6.81
C ALA A 81 -7.94 -9.00 -5.72
N SER A 82 -6.89 -8.85 -4.91
CA SER A 82 -6.60 -9.74 -3.76
C SER A 82 -7.76 -9.77 -2.77
N ALA A 83 -8.32 -8.61 -2.42
CA ALA A 83 -9.47 -8.52 -1.50
C ALA A 83 -10.72 -9.20 -2.06
N LEU A 84 -11.02 -9.01 -3.36
CA LEU A 84 -12.15 -9.68 -4.02
C LEU A 84 -11.99 -11.20 -4.05
N GLU A 85 -10.78 -11.70 -4.28
CA GLU A 85 -10.53 -13.15 -4.24
C GLU A 85 -10.71 -13.71 -2.83
N LYS A 86 -10.06 -13.07 -1.85
CA LYS A 86 -10.17 -13.42 -0.43
C LYS A 86 -11.60 -13.43 0.10
N SER A 87 -12.45 -12.52 -0.39
CA SER A 87 -13.86 -12.48 0.02
C SER A 87 -14.67 -13.72 -0.38
N LYS A 88 -14.18 -14.53 -1.34
CA LYS A 88 -14.81 -15.79 -1.77
C LYS A 88 -14.44 -16.97 -0.88
N GLU A 89 -13.43 -16.82 -0.02
CA GLU A 89 -12.99 -17.84 0.94
C GLU A 89 -13.85 -17.84 2.22
N ILE A 90 -14.79 -16.88 2.34
CA ILE A 90 -15.75 -16.69 3.43
C ILE A 90 -17.15 -17.02 2.93
#